data_AF-A0A1N6I0Z7-F1
#
_entry.id   AF-A0A1N6I0Z7-F1
#
_cell.length_a   1.000
_cell.length_b   1.000
_cell.length_c   1.000
_cell.angle_alpha   90.00
_cell.angle_beta   90.00
_cell.angle_gamma   90.00
#
_symmetry.space_group_name_H-M   'P 1'
#
loop_
_entity.id
_entity.type
_entity.pdbx_description
1 polymer ?
#
loop_
_entity_poly.entity_id
_entity_poly.type
_entity_poly.pdbx_seq_one_letter_code
_entity_poly.pdbx_strand_id
1 'polypeptide(L)' 'MTEEPRQRVERAAGRARRARLTPAPGSDPSPEAPVDRPDEPATPRKRKAGPGSSDDERLTRDRPPHWKQT' A
#
# COMPACT_ATOMS: atom_id res chain seq x y z
N MET A 1 35.71 -21.77 7.66
CA MET A 1 34.25 -21.67 7.46
C MET A 1 34.01 -20.42 6.65
N THR A 2 33.61 -20.55 5.38
CA THR A 2 33.27 -19.40 4.54
C THR A 2 31.88 -18.95 4.95
N GLU A 3 31.71 -17.69 5.34
CA GLU A 3 30.38 -17.17 5.69
C GLU A 3 29.49 -17.13 4.45
N GLU A 4 28.41 -17.90 4.47
CA GLU A 4 27.37 -17.81 3.43
C GLU A 4 26.64 -16.47 3.53
N PRO A 5 26.27 -15.84 2.38
CA PRO A 5 25.53 -14.60 2.39
C PRO A 5 24.18 -14.84 3.09
N ARG A 6 23.85 -14.03 4.09
CA ARG A 6 22.61 -14.11 4.87
C ARG A 6 21.80 -12.84 4.74
N GLN A 7 20.48 -12.97 4.88
CA GLN A 7 19.58 -11.82 4.96
C GLN A 7 19.90 -10.97 6.19
N ARG A 8 19.89 -9.63 6.06
CA ARG A 8 20.24 -8.67 7.12
C ARG A 8 19.10 -7.69 7.37
N VAL A 9 19.10 -7.06 8.55
CA VAL A 9 18.20 -5.95 8.89
C VAL A 9 18.94 -4.63 8.69
N GLU A 10 18.39 -3.76 7.84
CA GLU A 10 18.89 -2.41 7.61
C GLU A 10 17.96 -1.38 8.28
N ARG A 11 18.54 -0.51 9.10
CA ARG A 11 17.80 0.58 9.74
C ARG A 11 17.70 1.75 8.77
N ALA A 12 16.52 2.36 8.67
CA ALA A 12 16.34 3.56 7.86
C ALA A 12 17.19 4.70 8.43
N ALA A 13 17.82 5.46 7.54
CA ALA A 13 18.59 6.64 7.93
C ALA A 13 17.68 7.72 8.54
N GLY A 14 18.24 8.55 9.43
CA GLY A 14 17.56 9.68 10.06
C GLY A 14 16.74 9.32 11.31
N ARG A 15 15.78 10.19 11.67
CA ARG A 15 14.98 10.08 12.91
C ARG A 15 13.86 9.03 12.84
N ALA A 16 13.71 8.35 11.70
CA ALA A 16 12.68 7.34 11.51
C ALA A 16 13.10 6.00 12.15
N ARG A 17 12.25 5.43 13.01
CA ARG A 17 12.49 4.12 13.65
C ARG A 17 12.17 2.92 12.76
N ARG A 18 12.19 3.10 11.45
CA ARG A 18 11.82 2.04 10.50
C ARG A 18 13.05 1.19 10.20
N ALA A 19 12.86 -0.10 10.01
CA ALA A 19 13.87 -1.02 9.53
C ALA A 19 13.30 -1.85 8.38
N ARG A 20 14.18 -2.37 7.52
CA ARG A 20 13.84 -3.23 6.38
C ARG A 20 14.76 -4.44 6.37
N LEU A 21 14.30 -5.54 5.80
CA LEU A 21 15.15 -6.69 5.51
C LEU A 21 15.79 -6.51 4.14
N THR A 22 17.03 -6.94 3.98
CA THR A 22 17.62 -7.15 2.65
C THR A 22 16.86 -8.28 1.94
N PRO A 23 16.95 -8.41 0.61
CA PRO A 23 16.44 -9.60 -0.08
C PRO A 23 17.06 -10.88 0.50
N ALA A 24 16.29 -11.96 0.50
CA ALA A 24 16.83 -13.27 0.83
C ALA A 24 17.87 -13.67 -0.24
N PRO A 25 19.02 -14.26 0.15
CA PRO A 25 19.99 -14.77 -0.80
C PRO A 25 19.34 -15.74 -1.80
N GLY A 26 19.55 -15.51 -3.10
CA GLY A 26 18.99 -16.34 -4.16
C GLY A 26 17.51 -16.12 -4.49
N SER A 27 16.85 -15.15 -3.86
CA SER A 27 15.45 -14.78 -4.15
C SER A 27 15.37 -13.55 -5.04
N ASP A 28 14.35 -13.49 -5.90
CA ASP A 28 13.97 -12.27 -6.62
C ASP A 28 13.11 -11.37 -5.72
N PRO A 29 13.52 -10.12 -5.43
CA PRO A 29 12.71 -9.17 -4.66
C PRO A 29 11.71 -8.38 -5.51
N SER A 30 11.71 -8.56 -6.82
CA SER A 30 10.84 -7.82 -7.74
C SER A 30 9.38 -8.22 -7.51
N PRO A 31 8.45 -7.25 -7.48
CA PRO A 31 7.03 -7.58 -7.41
C PRO A 31 6.63 -8.36 -8.67
N GLU A 32 5.69 -9.30 -8.51
CA GLU A 32 5.08 -9.97 -9.65
C GLU A 32 4.38 -8.92 -10.54
N ALA A 33 4.56 -9.05 -11.85
CA ALA A 33 3.87 -8.19 -12.80
C ALA A 33 2.36 -8.36 -12.63
N PRO A 34 1.57 -7.28 -12.75
CA PRO A 34 0.12 -7.40 -12.80
C PRO A 34 -0.26 -8.42 -13.89
N VAL A 35 -1.02 -9.44 -13.53
CA VAL A 35 -1.61 -10.34 -14.52
C VAL A 35 -2.70 -9.56 -15.25
N ASP A 36 -2.60 -9.49 -16.58
CA ASP A 36 -3.65 -8.94 -17.45
C ASP A 36 -4.91 -9.80 -17.30
N ARG A 37 -5.76 -9.46 -16.33
CA ARG A 37 -7.14 -9.97 -16.28
C ARG A 37 -7.94 -9.21 -17.32
N PRO A 38 -8.85 -9.88 -18.06
CA PRO A 38 -9.78 -9.19 -18.94
C PRO A 38 -10.49 -8.12 -18.11
N ASP A 39 -10.28 -6.85 -18.47
CA ASP A 39 -10.70 -5.63 -17.78
C ASP A 39 -11.80 -5.88 -16.72
N GLU A 40 -11.39 -6.23 -15.50
CA GLU A 40 -12.11 -5.67 -14.38
C GLU A 40 -11.71 -4.20 -14.44
N PRO A 41 -12.64 -3.28 -14.71
CA PRO A 41 -12.28 -1.91 -15.03
C PRO A 41 -11.36 -1.45 -13.92
N ALA A 42 -10.10 -1.17 -14.28
CA ALA A 42 -9.14 -0.58 -13.37
C ALA A 42 -9.74 0.77 -13.01
N THR A 43 -10.58 0.80 -11.97
CA THR A 43 -11.28 2.01 -11.59
C THR A 43 -10.16 2.98 -11.33
N PRO A 44 -10.01 4.03 -12.15
CA PRO A 44 -9.10 5.07 -11.73
C PRO A 44 -9.66 5.48 -10.37
N ARG A 45 -8.82 5.59 -9.36
CA ARG A 45 -9.17 6.32 -8.12
C ARG A 45 -9.37 7.81 -8.45
N LYS A 46 -10.13 8.12 -9.50
CA LYS A 46 -10.89 9.32 -9.65
C LYS A 46 -11.90 9.27 -8.52
N ARG A 47 -11.70 10.16 -7.56
CA ARG A 47 -12.76 10.64 -6.68
C ARG A 47 -13.87 11.22 -7.55
N LYS A 48 -14.65 10.38 -8.19
CA LYS A 48 -15.93 10.74 -8.79
C LYS A 48 -16.93 10.05 -7.91
N ALA A 49 -17.66 10.87 -7.15
CA ALA A 49 -18.82 10.45 -6.40
C ALA A 49 -19.81 9.82 -7.38
N GLY A 50 -19.74 8.50 -7.53
CA GLY A 50 -20.89 7.72 -8.00
C GLY A 50 -21.98 7.72 -6.92
N PRO A 51 -23.16 7.15 -7.18
CA PRO A 51 -24.11 6.89 -6.10
C PRO A 51 -23.36 6.08 -5.04
N GLY A 52 -23.18 6.69 -3.87
CA GLY A 52 -22.33 6.15 -2.81
C GLY A 52 -22.78 4.73 -2.48
N SER A 53 -21.84 3.85 -2.16
CA SER A 53 -22.19 2.59 -1.52
C SER A 53 -23.09 2.88 -0.31
N SER A 54 -23.93 1.93 0.12
CA SER A 54 -24.72 2.10 1.35
C SER A 54 -23.83 2.46 2.56
N ASP A 55 -22.56 2.04 2.54
CA ASP A 55 -21.55 2.45 3.53
C ASP A 55 -21.09 3.90 3.36
N ASP A 56 -20.95 4.40 2.13
CA ASP A 56 -20.59 5.80 1.86
C ASP A 56 -21.70 6.76 2.31
N GLU A 57 -22.98 6.37 2.15
CA GLU A 57 -24.11 7.17 2.66
C GLU A 57 -24.08 7.27 4.19
N ARG A 58 -23.81 6.16 4.88
CA ARG A 58 -23.67 6.14 6.34
C ARG A 58 -22.53 7.04 6.80
N LEU A 59 -21.37 6.94 6.16
CA LEU A 59 -20.19 7.73 6.48
C LEU A 59 -20.41 9.23 6.22
N THR A 60 -21.18 9.57 5.19
CA THR A 60 -21.54 10.96 4.87
C THR A 60 -22.51 11.54 5.90
N ARG A 61 -23.44 10.73 6.43
CA ARG A 61 -24.38 11.14 7.50
C ARG A 61 -23.69 11.29 8.86
N ASP A 62 -22.74 10.42 9.18
CA ASP A 62 -22.04 10.42 10.46
C ASP A 62 -20.78 11.31 10.47
N ARG A 63 -20.78 12.38 9.67
CA ARG A 63 -19.63 13.27 9.54
C ARG A 63 -19.58 14.27 10.71
N PRO A 64 -18.52 14.30 11.54
CA PRO A 64 -18.41 15.25 12.64
C PRO A 64 -18.35 16.72 12.17
N PRO A 65 -18.81 17.68 12.99
CA PRO A 65 -19.01 19.08 12.57
C PRO A 65 -17.74 19.81 12.14
N HIS A 66 -16.56 19.35 12.57
CA HIS A 66 -15.27 19.95 12.22
C HIS A 66 -14.71 19.48 10.87
N TRP A 67 -15.35 18.51 10.20
CA TRP A 67 -14.82 17.89 8.98
C TRP A 67 -15.26 18.61 7.69
N LYS A 68 -15.62 19.90 7.74
CA LYS A 68 -15.84 20.67 6.51
C LYS A 68 -14.54 20.68 5.70
N GLN A 69 -14.62 20.20 4.47
CA GLN A 69 -13.51 20.08 3.53
C GLN A 69 -13.11 21.49 3.11
N THR A 70 -11.91 21.94 3.50
CA THR A 70 -11.23 23.10 2.89
C THR A 70 -10.89 22.80 1.45
#